data_AF-K1YFM5-F1
#
_entry.id   AF-K1YFM5-F1
#
_cell.length_a   1.000
_cell.length_b   1.000
_cell.length_c   1.000
_cell.angle_alpha   90.00
_cell.angle_beta   90.00
_cell.angle_gamma   90.00
#
_symmetry.space_group_name_H-M   'P 1'
#
loop_
_entity.id
_entity.type
_entity.pdbx_description
1 polymer ?
#
loop_
_entity_poly.entity_id
_entity_poly.type
_entity_poly.pdbx_seq_one_letter_code
_entity_poly.pdbx_strand_id
1 'polypeptide(L)'
;MTVTEQVLAIEAMGANPIVKLVVPRVLVTMLITPLLTIIADVIGILGGLVVTVFEAGVTPRFYYDQVLRTIHIDDFFSGIGKTFFFGFLIGVIACYQGLKTTRGTQGVGNSTTQAVVISSVAVFVADYMLTKLFLIF
;
A
#
# COMPACT_ATOMS: atom_id res chain seq x y z
N MET A 1 -18.30 -11.96 4.70
CA MET A 1 -19.00 -12.36 3.45
C MET A 1 -18.87 -13.86 3.23
N THR A 2 -17.65 -14.42 3.25
CA THR A 2 -17.45 -15.88 3.11
C THR A 2 -18.09 -16.65 4.26
N VAL A 3 -17.79 -16.28 5.51
CA VAL A 3 -18.33 -16.93 6.72
C VAL A 3 -19.86 -16.88 6.82
N THR A 4 -20.49 -15.87 6.21
CA THR A 4 -21.94 -15.68 6.21
C THR A 4 -22.61 -16.23 4.93
N GLU A 5 -21.90 -17.05 4.16
CA GLU A 5 -22.35 -17.66 2.90
C GLU A 5 -22.80 -16.68 1.81
N GLN A 6 -22.50 -15.39 1.94
CA GLN A 6 -22.87 -14.37 0.96
C GLN A 6 -22.08 -14.53 -0.35
N VAL A 7 -20.86 -15.06 -0.28
CA VAL A 7 -20.05 -15.33 -1.48
C VAL A 7 -20.65 -16.50 -2.28
N LEU A 8 -21.05 -17.58 -1.59
CA LEU A 8 -21.77 -18.70 -2.23
C LEU A 8 -23.11 -18.25 -2.81
N ALA A 9 -23.83 -17.36 -2.13
CA ALA A 9 -25.08 -16.80 -2.67
C ALA A 9 -24.85 -16.04 -4.00
N ILE A 10 -23.74 -15.32 -4.13
CA ILE A 10 -23.37 -14.64 -5.39
C ILE A 10 -23.11 -15.66 -6.50
N GLU A 11 -22.40 -16.75 -6.19
CA GLU A 11 -22.14 -17.84 -7.14
C GLU A 11 -23.42 -18.58 -7.54
N ALA A 12 -24.31 -18.85 -6.58
CA ALA A 12 -25.59 -19.52 -6.82
C ALA A 12 -26.54 -18.68 -7.70
N MET A 13 -26.41 -17.35 -7.69
CA MET A 13 -27.11 -16.45 -8.62
C MET A 13 -26.46 -16.37 -10.01
N GLY A 14 -25.41 -17.16 -10.28
CA GLY A 14 -24.70 -17.21 -11.55
C GLY A 14 -23.70 -16.06 -11.78
N ALA A 15 -23.41 -15.26 -10.75
CA ALA A 15 -22.45 -14.17 -10.85
C ALA A 15 -21.06 -14.60 -10.36
N ASN A 16 -20.00 -14.16 -11.05
CA ASN A 16 -18.63 -14.45 -10.64
C ASN A 16 -18.19 -13.52 -9.48
N PRO A 17 -17.91 -14.05 -8.28
CA PRO A 17 -17.52 -13.23 -7.12
C PRO A 17 -16.14 -12.58 -7.28
N ILE A 18 -15.23 -13.14 -8.08
CA ILE A 18 -13.92 -12.54 -8.33
C ILE A 18 -14.10 -11.22 -9.07
N VAL A 19 -14.84 -11.23 -10.17
CA VAL A 19 -15.10 -10.02 -10.97
C VAL A 19 -15.90 -8.99 -10.16
N LYS A 20 -16.88 -9.46 -9.37
CA LYS A 20 -17.78 -8.57 -8.64
C LYS A 20 -17.18 -7.98 -7.35
N LEU A 21 -16.29 -8.71 -6.67
CA LEU A 21 -15.74 -8.29 -5.37
C LEU A 21 -14.24 -7.99 -5.44
N VAL A 22 -13.44 -8.88 -6.03
CA VAL A 22 -11.98 -8.79 -5.96
C VAL A 22 -11.45 -7.71 -6.88
N VAL A 23 -11.83 -7.74 -8.16
CA VAL A 23 -11.37 -6.77 -9.18
C VAL A 23 -11.57 -5.32 -8.74
N PRO A 24 -12.77 -4.86 -8.34
CA PRO A 24 -12.96 -3.47 -7.94
C PRO A 24 -12.17 -3.12 -6.68
N ARG A 25 -12.06 -4.03 -5.71
CA ARG A 25 -11.28 -3.78 -4.48
C ARG A 25 -9.80 -3.61 -4.79
N VAL A 26 -9.22 -4.51 -5.59
CA VAL A 26 -7.81 -4.44 -5.99
C VAL A 26 -7.53 -3.17 -6.76
N LEU A 27 -8.38 -2.78 -7.71
CA LEU A 27 -8.23 -1.54 -8.47
C LEU A 27 -8.25 -0.31 -7.56
N VAL A 28 -9.21 -0.25 -6.62
CA VAL A 28 -9.29 0.87 -5.68
C VAL A 28 -8.07 0.90 -4.76
N THR A 29 -7.61 -0.25 -4.24
CA THR A 29 -6.38 -0.30 -3.42
C THR A 29 -5.18 0.18 -4.23
N MET A 30 -5.01 -0.30 -5.46
CA MET A 30 -3.93 0.10 -6.37
C MET A 30 -3.92 1.61 -6.65
N LEU A 31 -5.09 2.26 -6.76
CA LEU A 31 -5.20 3.70 -7.02
C LEU A 31 -5.09 4.57 -5.75
N ILE A 32 -5.53 4.08 -4.60
CA ILE A 32 -5.53 4.85 -3.34
C ILE A 32 -4.16 4.79 -2.65
N THR A 33 -3.42 3.68 -2.76
CA THR A 33 -2.06 3.56 -2.19
C THR A 33 -1.09 4.67 -2.63
N PRO A 34 -0.95 5.04 -3.93
CA PRO A 34 -0.10 6.15 -4.33
C PRO A 34 -0.57 7.48 -3.77
N LEU A 35 -1.89 7.73 -3.75
CA LEU A 35 -2.45 8.96 -3.21
C LEU A 35 -2.15 9.13 -1.71
N LEU A 36 -2.30 8.05 -0.94
CA LEU A 36 -1.94 8.04 0.48
C LEU A 36 -0.43 8.23 0.70
N THR A 37 0.40 7.72 -0.21
CA THR A 37 1.85 7.89 -0.13
C THR A 37 2.26 9.35 -0.31
N ILE A 38 1.67 10.05 -1.30
CA ILE A 38 1.92 11.50 -1.49
C ILE A 38 1.58 12.30 -0.23
N ILE A 39 0.46 11.96 0.42
CA ILE A 39 0.06 12.62 1.68
C ILE A 39 1.07 12.31 2.79
N ALA A 40 1.52 11.05 2.89
CA ALA A 40 2.52 10.64 3.87
C ALA A 40 3.86 11.37 3.66
N ASP A 41 4.29 11.55 2.41
CA ASP A 41 5.53 12.27 2.07
C ASP A 41 5.45 13.75 2.46
N VAL A 42 4.31 14.42 2.17
CA VAL A 42 4.10 15.82 2.57
C VAL A 42 4.13 15.96 4.10
N ILE A 43 3.45 15.07 4.83
CA ILE A 43 3.46 15.08 6.28
C ILE A 43 4.88 14.78 6.81
N GLY A 44 5.61 13.87 6.17
CA GLY A 44 7.00 13.54 6.49
C GLY A 44 7.94 14.75 6.35
N ILE A 45 7.83 15.50 5.25
CA ILE A 45 8.61 16.72 5.03
C ILE A 45 8.29 17.79 6.07
N LEU A 46 7.01 17.96 6.43
CA LEU A 46 6.59 18.89 7.48
C LEU A 46 7.08 18.45 8.87
N GLY A 47 7.02 17.16 9.19
CA GLY A 47 7.57 16.61 10.42
C GLY A 47 9.07 16.83 10.52
N GLY A 48 9.80 16.61 9.42
CA GLY A 48 11.23 16.90 9.31
C GLY A 48 11.55 18.38 9.54
N LEU A 49 10.72 19.30 9.03
CA LEU A 49 10.86 20.75 9.29
C LEU A 49 10.74 21.06 10.79
N VAL A 50 9.74 20.49 11.47
CA VAL A 50 9.53 20.72 12.90
C VAL A 50 10.76 20.26 13.69
N VAL A 51 11.21 19.02 13.50
CA VAL A 51 12.36 18.48 14.25
C VAL A 51 13.64 19.26 13.96
N THR A 52 13.93 19.58 12.70
CA THR A 52 15.17 20.29 12.33
C THR A 52 15.22 21.72 12.86
N VAL A 53 14.08 22.43 12.88
CA VAL A 53 14.03 23.81 13.39
C VAL A 53 14.05 23.85 14.90
N PHE A 54 13.26 23.01 15.57
CA PHE A 54 13.09 23.08 17.03
C PHE A 54 14.14 22.31 17.83
N GLU A 55 14.64 21.17 17.32
CA GLU A 55 15.66 20.39 18.02
C GLU A 55 17.08 20.68 17.52
N ALA A 56 17.28 20.75 16.19
CA ALA A 56 18.61 20.94 15.62
C ALA A 56 19.00 22.43 15.46
N GLY A 57 18.07 23.37 15.73
CA GLY A 57 18.33 24.82 15.67
C GLY A 57 18.62 25.35 14.26
N VAL A 58 18.24 24.60 13.22
CA VAL A 58 18.46 24.97 11.83
C VAL A 58 17.44 26.01 11.40
N THR A 59 17.86 26.98 10.59
CA THR A 59 16.94 28.01 10.09
C THR A 59 15.94 27.40 9.10
N PRO A 60 14.63 27.72 9.17
CA PRO A 60 13.63 27.16 8.25
C PRO A 60 14.00 27.32 6.77
N ARG A 61 14.57 28.48 6.41
CA ARG A 61 15.03 28.76 5.03
C ARG A 61 16.08 27.76 4.54
N PHE A 62 17.05 27.43 5.40
CA PHE A 62 18.08 26.46 5.06
C PHE A 62 17.49 25.06 4.81
N TYR A 63 16.51 24.64 5.61
CA TYR A 63 15.81 23.37 5.39
C TYR A 63 15.10 23.35 4.03
N TYR A 64 14.32 24.38 3.72
CA TYR A 64 13.62 24.46 2.43
C TYR A 64 14.56 24.45 1.23
N ASP A 65 15.64 25.24 1.28
CA ASP A 65 16.64 25.28 0.21
C ASP A 65 17.31 23.91 0.01
N GLN A 66 17.59 23.20 1.11
CA GLN A 66 18.20 21.87 1.06
C GLN A 66 17.24 20.81 0.49
N VAL A 67 15.97 20.83 0.91
CA VAL A 67 14.94 19.92 0.38
C VAL A 67 14.78 20.11 -1.13
N LEU A 68 14.66 21.37 -1.59
CA LEU A 68 14.50 21.68 -3.01
C LEU A 68 15.73 21.31 -3.87
N ARG A 69 16.93 21.33 -3.27
CA ARG A 69 18.17 20.91 -3.96
C ARG A 69 18.36 19.39 -4.01
N THR A 70 17.80 18.66 -3.05
CA THR A 70 18.03 17.22 -2.90
C THR A 70 16.97 16.39 -3.62
N ILE A 71 15.72 16.86 -3.67
CA ILE A 71 14.63 16.14 -4.32
C ILE A 71 14.72 16.33 -5.83
N HIS A 72 14.93 15.25 -6.57
CA HIS A 72 14.83 15.22 -8.02
C HIS A 72 13.45 14.71 -8.46
N ILE A 73 13.07 15.08 -9.68
CA ILE A 73 11.81 14.60 -10.30
C ILE A 73 11.81 13.08 -10.45
N ASP A 74 12.98 12.48 -10.67
CA ASP A 74 13.14 11.02 -10.78
C ASP A 74 12.84 10.29 -9.46
N ASP A 75 13.13 10.92 -8.31
CA ASP A 75 12.79 10.38 -6.99
C ASP A 75 11.26 10.30 -6.81
N PHE A 76 10.54 11.30 -7.31
CA PHE A 76 9.08 11.35 -7.23
C PHE A 76 8.43 10.26 -8.10
N PHE A 77 8.86 10.13 -9.36
CA PHE A 77 8.30 9.12 -10.26
C PHE A 77 8.68 7.69 -9.85
N SER A 78 9.92 7.47 -9.41
CA SER A 78 10.35 6.14 -8.92
C SER A 78 9.67 5.77 -7.61
N GLY A 79 9.42 6.72 -6.70
CA GLY A 79 8.66 6.52 -5.47
C GLY A 79 7.20 6.17 -5.75
N ILE A 80 6.48 7.02 -6.46
CA ILE A 80 5.05 6.80 -6.76
C ILE A 80 4.85 5.57 -7.64
N GLY A 81 5.69 5.34 -8.64
CA GLY A 81 5.60 4.18 -9.52
C GLY A 81 5.56 2.86 -8.75
N LYS A 82 6.41 2.70 -7.71
CA LYS A 82 6.45 1.51 -6.86
C LYS A 82 5.16 1.30 -6.07
N THR A 83 4.55 2.36 -5.59
CA THR A 83 3.35 2.29 -4.71
C THR A 83 2.13 1.70 -5.41
N PHE A 84 2.02 1.83 -6.73
CA PHE A 84 1.00 1.13 -7.53
C PHE A 84 1.14 -0.40 -7.41
N PHE A 85 2.37 -0.91 -7.52
CA PHE A 85 2.64 -2.34 -7.38
C PHE A 85 2.37 -2.83 -5.95
N PHE A 86 2.71 -2.02 -4.94
CA PHE A 86 2.41 -2.34 -3.55
C PHE A 86 0.89 -2.41 -3.31
N GLY A 87 0.13 -1.44 -3.78
CA GLY A 87 -1.34 -1.44 -3.67
C GLY A 87 -1.98 -2.65 -4.36
N PHE A 88 -1.47 -3.02 -5.54
CA PHE A 88 -1.89 -4.24 -6.24
C PHE A 88 -1.62 -5.50 -5.42
N LEU A 89 -0.39 -5.69 -4.92
CA LEU A 89 -0.01 -6.86 -4.12
C LEU A 89 -0.85 -6.97 -2.84
N ILE A 90 -0.98 -5.86 -2.09
CA ILE A 90 -1.78 -5.80 -0.88
C ILE A 90 -3.23 -6.17 -1.18
N GLY A 91 -3.83 -5.58 -2.22
CA GLY A 91 -5.21 -5.85 -2.61
C GLY A 91 -5.45 -7.31 -2.96
N VAL A 92 -4.57 -7.92 -3.76
CA VAL A 92 -4.68 -9.33 -4.18
C VAL A 92 -4.52 -10.26 -2.98
N ILE A 93 -3.49 -10.06 -2.15
CA ILE A 93 -3.21 -10.92 -0.99
C ILE A 93 -4.35 -10.82 0.03
N ALA A 94 -4.84 -9.62 0.31
CA ALA A 94 -5.95 -9.40 1.24
C ALA A 94 -7.25 -10.05 0.74
N CYS A 95 -7.57 -9.90 -0.54
CA CYS A 95 -8.75 -10.55 -1.13
C CYS A 95 -8.63 -12.07 -1.14
N TYR A 96 -7.44 -12.60 -1.45
CA TYR A 96 -7.17 -14.04 -1.44
C TYR A 96 -7.38 -14.63 -0.05
N GLN A 97 -6.79 -14.04 1.00
CA GLN A 97 -6.98 -14.53 2.37
C GLN A 97 -8.42 -14.34 2.86
N GLY A 98 -9.09 -13.25 2.47
CA GLY A 98 -10.51 -13.03 2.79
C GLY A 98 -11.45 -14.08 2.18
N LEU A 99 -11.18 -14.50 0.94
CA LEU A 99 -11.98 -15.55 0.27
C LEU A 99 -11.67 -16.96 0.82
N LYS A 100 -10.42 -17.21 1.25
CA LYS A 100 -10.01 -18.51 1.82
C LYS A 100 -10.34 -18.67 3.31
N THR A 101 -10.85 -17.61 3.94
CA THR A 101 -11.17 -17.61 5.38
C THR A 101 -12.22 -18.69 5.72
N THR A 102 -11.89 -19.56 6.68
CA THR A 102 -12.75 -20.65 7.18
C THR A 102 -12.81 -20.59 8.71
N ARG A 103 -13.82 -21.22 9.35
CA ARG A 103 -13.97 -21.36 10.83
C ARG A 103 -14.52 -20.13 11.58
N GLY A 104 -15.58 -19.53 11.07
CA GLY A 104 -16.31 -18.50 11.83
C GLY A 104 -15.47 -17.25 12.12
N THR A 105 -15.78 -16.58 13.23
CA THR A 105 -15.11 -15.33 13.67
C THR A 105 -13.63 -15.51 13.99
N GLN A 106 -13.24 -16.63 14.59
CA GLN A 106 -11.83 -16.92 14.90
C GLN A 106 -10.99 -17.06 13.61
N GLY A 107 -11.57 -17.67 12.58
CA GLY A 107 -10.98 -17.77 11.26
C GLY A 107 -10.68 -16.42 10.61
N VAL A 108 -11.58 -15.46 10.77
CA VAL A 108 -11.43 -14.09 10.25
C VAL A 108 -10.21 -13.42 10.87
N GLY A 109 -10.05 -13.50 12.19
CA GLY A 109 -8.88 -12.96 12.88
C GLY A 109 -7.57 -13.55 12.34
N ASN A 110 -7.48 -14.88 12.28
CA ASN A 110 -6.26 -15.55 11.80
C ASN A 110 -5.94 -15.20 10.33
N SER A 111 -6.96 -15.17 9.47
CA SER A 111 -6.78 -14.83 8.05
C SER A 111 -6.35 -13.37 7.87
N THR A 112 -6.82 -12.46 8.74
CA THR A 112 -6.41 -11.05 8.75
C THR A 112 -4.94 -10.91 9.16
N THR A 113 -4.51 -11.58 10.22
CA THR A 113 -3.10 -11.59 10.63
C THR A 113 -2.20 -12.16 9.53
N GLN A 114 -2.60 -13.27 8.90
CA GLN A 114 -1.85 -13.83 7.77
C GLN A 114 -1.79 -12.87 6.59
N ALA A 115 -2.89 -12.18 6.25
CA ALA A 115 -2.92 -11.21 5.18
C ALA A 115 -1.91 -10.07 5.42
N VAL A 116 -1.81 -9.57 6.66
CA VAL A 116 -0.83 -8.54 7.02
C VAL A 116 0.60 -9.07 6.86
N VAL A 117 0.92 -10.22 7.46
CA VAL A 117 2.29 -10.79 7.40
C VAL A 117 2.71 -11.06 5.94
N ILE A 118 1.86 -11.72 5.15
CA ILE A 118 2.17 -12.06 3.76
C ILE A 118 2.30 -10.80 2.92
N SER A 119 1.41 -9.81 3.10
CA SER A 119 1.47 -8.56 2.33
C SER A 119 2.71 -7.73 2.69
N SER A 120 3.09 -7.63 3.96
CA SER A 120 4.32 -6.95 4.36
C SER A 120 5.57 -7.58 3.76
N VAL A 121 5.70 -8.92 3.83
CA VAL A 121 6.85 -9.63 3.23
C VAL A 121 6.87 -9.46 1.71
N ALA A 122 5.71 -9.59 1.05
CA ALA A 122 5.61 -9.40 -0.39
C ALA A 122 5.99 -7.98 -0.83
N VAL A 123 5.58 -6.96 -0.07
CA VAL A 123 5.97 -5.57 -0.33
C VAL A 123 7.48 -5.39 -0.18
N PHE A 124 8.13 -5.94 0.84
CA PHE A 124 9.59 -5.84 0.97
C PHE A 124 10.34 -6.53 -0.18
N VAL A 125 9.89 -7.71 -0.58
CA VAL A 125 10.50 -8.43 -1.73
C VAL A 125 10.30 -7.62 -3.02
N ALA A 126 9.09 -7.10 -3.24
CA ALA A 126 8.79 -6.27 -4.39
C ALA A 126 9.59 -4.97 -4.38
N ASP A 127 9.76 -4.34 -3.22
CA ASP A 127 10.55 -3.12 -3.08
C ASP A 127 12.01 -3.34 -3.47
N TYR A 128 12.64 -4.42 -3.04
CA TYR A 128 13.99 -4.77 -3.45
C TYR A 128 14.09 -4.97 -4.98
N MET A 129 13.17 -5.72 -5.56
CA MET A 129 13.12 -5.98 -7.01
C MET A 129 12.90 -4.71 -7.82
N LEU A 130 11.93 -3.88 -7.42
CA LEU A 130 11.59 -2.63 -8.11
C LEU A 130 12.70 -1.60 -7.93
N THR A 131 13.32 -1.50 -6.77
CA THR A 131 14.46 -0.61 -6.54
C THR A 131 15.63 -0.97 -7.44
N LYS A 132 15.94 -2.26 -7.60
CA LYS A 132 16.94 -2.72 -8.58
C LYS A 132 16.55 -2.36 -10.01
N LEU A 133 15.28 -2.46 -10.39
CA LEU A 133 14.83 -2.11 -11.74
C LEU A 133 14.89 -0.60 -12.01
N PHE A 134 14.46 0.22 -11.06
CA PHE A 134 14.30 1.68 -11.20
C PHE A 134 15.58 2.49 -10.97
N LEU A 135 16.59 1.97 -10.26
CA LEU A 135 17.86 2.68 -10.02
C LEU A 135 19.01 2.19 -10.90
N ILE A 136 18.89 1.02 -11.55
CA ILE A 136 19.90 0.51 -12.50
C ILE A 136 19.68 1.10 -13.90
N PHE A 137 18.47 1.55 -14.20
CA PHE A 137 18.12 2.36 -15.36
C PHE A 137 17.89 3.81 -14.94
#